data_AF-A0A1Q5CQP3-F1
#
_entry.id   AF-A0A1Q5CQP3-F1
#
_cell.length_a   1.000
_cell.length_b   1.000
_cell.length_c   1.000
_cell.angle_alpha   90.00
_cell.angle_beta   90.00
_cell.angle_gamma   90.00
#
_symmetry.space_group_name_H-M   'P 1'
#
loop_
_entity.id
_entity.type
_entity.pdbx_description
1 polymer ?
#
loop_
_entity_poly.entity_id
_entity_poly.type
_entity_poly.pdbx_seq_one_letter_code
_entity_poly.pdbx_strand_id
1 'polypeptide(L)'
;MRRLTHDTARRVWTVEVRPYRPGPALRCSQCTLACEALPPGAAARSAALLHLARHARRDTLPTHLRTCQCRERGCCWHRRHRGCHGPVRLALTGEHGGRRWRLADVCTACAAATSHTALVPEGTPGSLAPMPARRRDPRPGRDTAAEHADAQARVRQTLTYLASALPRSCSPGARLVALQCALRADLNGEVRLPLGLLRGMRLHQRADLWDELEYAGWLRRGARSRVQVRAHLLDAAMQGQPRRPQRARSAHWALQPLPRATLRSLPCASRLAALALASHTRSDGTGAADVELLTHLCGQTPLQLSDLLDRLTSSRLLSSWHRTGLEDEVLWELPHLSRISGHPTTG
;
A
#
# COMPACT_ATOMS: atom_id res chain seq x y z
N MET A 1 10.56 46.66 -18.96
CA MET A 1 10.65 45.24 -19.38
C MET A 1 10.69 44.35 -18.15
N ARG A 2 9.54 43.77 -17.77
CA ARG A 2 9.39 42.85 -16.63
C ARG A 2 9.92 41.46 -17.04
N ARG A 3 11.00 41.00 -16.41
CA ARG A 3 11.43 39.60 -16.49
C ARG A 3 10.43 38.75 -15.70
N LEU A 4 9.60 37.98 -16.40
CA LEU A 4 8.82 36.89 -15.81
C LEU A 4 9.79 35.77 -15.45
N THR A 5 10.31 35.78 -14.22
CA THR A 5 10.91 34.60 -13.63
C THR A 5 9.81 33.57 -13.49
N HIS A 6 9.83 32.52 -14.33
CA HIS A 6 9.06 31.30 -14.09
C HIS A 6 9.47 30.75 -12.72
N ASP A 7 8.72 31.13 -11.68
CA ASP A 7 8.78 30.45 -10.40
C ASP A 7 8.24 29.04 -10.64
N THR A 8 9.16 28.12 -10.94
CA THR A 8 8.86 26.69 -11.08
C THR A 8 8.17 26.23 -9.81
N ALA A 9 6.83 26.17 -9.84
CA ALA A 9 5.97 25.80 -8.73
C ALA A 9 6.52 24.54 -8.04
N ARG A 10 7.16 24.74 -6.88
CA ARG A 10 7.74 23.65 -6.09
C ARG A 10 6.59 22.86 -5.48
N ARG A 11 6.20 21.77 -6.14
CA ARG A 11 5.20 20.80 -5.63
C ARG A 11 5.83 19.89 -4.58
N VAL A 12 6.27 20.50 -3.48
CA VAL A 12 6.86 19.84 -2.32
C VAL A 12 6.21 20.42 -1.08
N TRP A 13 5.45 19.60 -0.38
CA TRP A 13 4.80 19.93 0.89
C TRP A 13 5.36 19.03 1.98
N THR A 14 5.84 19.62 3.07
CA THR A 14 6.27 18.86 4.24
C THR A 14 5.41 19.25 5.43
N VAL A 15 4.86 18.25 6.12
CA VAL A 15 4.12 18.43 7.36
C VAL A 15 4.85 17.69 8.48
N GLU A 16 5.05 18.36 9.60
CA GLU A 16 5.69 17.83 10.81
C GLU A 16 4.74 17.94 11.99
N VAL A 17 4.59 16.86 12.75
CA VAL A 17 3.89 16.84 14.04
C VAL A 17 4.90 17.17 15.12
N ARG A 18 4.71 18.32 15.78
CA ARG A 18 5.51 18.72 16.93
C ARG A 18 4.75 18.49 18.23
N PRO A 19 5.43 18.03 19.29
CA PRO A 19 4.87 18.11 20.63
C PRO A 19 4.78 19.59 21.00
N TYR A 20 3.57 20.07 21.33
CA TYR A 20 3.32 21.40 21.87
C TYR A 20 2.42 21.23 23.10
N ARG A 21 2.47 22.16 24.06
CA ARG A 21 1.50 22.18 25.17
C ARG A 21 0.41 23.20 24.83
N PRO A 22 -0.86 22.81 24.79
CA PRO A 22 -1.47 21.65 25.47
C PRO A 22 -1.63 20.35 24.64
N GLY A 23 -1.21 20.30 23.37
CA GLY A 23 -1.32 19.09 22.53
C GLY A 23 -0.47 19.13 21.25
N PRO A 24 -0.37 18.02 20.49
CA PRO A 24 0.42 17.97 19.27
C PRO A 24 -0.08 18.98 18.22
N ALA A 25 0.86 19.58 17.49
CA ALA A 25 0.59 20.64 16.52
C ALA A 25 1.20 20.29 15.14
N LEU A 26 0.48 20.63 14.06
CA LEU A 26 0.92 20.36 12.67
C LEU A 26 1.59 21.57 12.03
N ARG A 27 2.90 21.49 11.77
CA ARG A 27 3.64 22.51 11.03
C ARG A 27 3.75 22.12 9.56
N CYS A 28 3.21 22.93 8.66
CA CYS A 28 3.38 22.78 7.21
C CYS A 28 4.44 23.76 6.68
N SER A 29 5.25 23.34 5.71
CA SER A 29 6.26 24.19 5.07
C SER A 29 5.70 25.30 4.17
N GLN A 30 4.44 25.19 3.76
CA GLN A 30 3.79 26.11 2.79
C GLN A 30 2.65 26.94 3.40
N CYS A 31 2.18 26.60 4.61
CA CYS A 31 1.16 27.39 5.30
C CYS A 31 1.83 28.36 6.27
N THR A 32 1.60 29.66 6.09
CA THR A 32 2.11 30.74 6.95
C THR A 32 1.34 30.86 8.28
N LEU A 33 0.12 30.33 8.36
CA LEU A 33 -0.64 30.24 9.60
C LEU A 33 -0.22 29.00 10.39
N ALA A 34 0.31 29.22 11.58
CA ALA A 34 0.70 28.17 12.51
C ALA A 34 -0.50 27.25 12.84
N CYS A 35 -0.33 25.98 12.49
CA CYS A 35 -0.76 24.79 13.22
C CYS A 35 -2.11 24.87 13.97
N GLU A 36 -3.17 24.31 13.39
CA GLU A 36 -4.33 23.88 14.17
C GLU A 36 -3.85 22.95 15.30
N ALA A 37 -4.12 23.33 16.55
CA ALA A 37 -3.98 22.41 17.67
C ALA A 37 -4.87 21.20 17.39
N LEU A 38 -4.29 20.01 17.44
CA LEU A 38 -5.07 18.80 17.23
C LEU A 38 -6.08 18.65 18.38
N PRO A 39 -7.36 18.38 18.08
CA PRO A 39 -8.32 18.11 19.13
C PRO A 39 -7.85 16.91 19.98
N PRO A 40 -8.18 16.87 21.27
CA PRO A 40 -7.84 15.74 22.14
C PRO A 40 -8.29 14.41 21.52
N GLY A 41 -7.36 13.46 21.37
CA GLY A 41 -7.64 12.14 20.77
C GLY A 41 -7.55 12.06 19.24
N ALA A 42 -7.31 13.17 18.52
CA ALA A 42 -7.09 13.12 17.08
C ALA A 42 -5.74 12.45 16.75
N ALA A 43 -5.76 11.44 15.86
CA ALA A 43 -4.54 10.83 15.36
C ALA A 43 -3.73 11.84 14.54
N ALA A 44 -2.63 12.33 15.11
CA ALA A 44 -1.79 13.38 14.52
C ALA A 44 -1.33 13.08 13.08
N ARG A 45 -1.16 11.79 12.78
CA ARG A 45 -0.85 11.28 11.44
C ARG A 45 -1.98 11.53 10.44
N SER A 46 -3.21 11.14 10.76
CA SER A 46 -4.36 11.30 9.86
C SER A 46 -4.60 12.76 9.53
N ALA A 47 -4.42 13.65 10.51
CA ALA A 47 -4.52 15.08 10.29
C ALA A 47 -3.38 15.62 9.40
N ALA A 48 -2.14 15.13 9.57
CA ALA A 48 -1.03 15.48 8.68
C ALA A 48 -1.30 15.05 7.22
N LEU A 49 -1.77 13.82 7.02
CA LEU A 49 -2.12 13.31 5.69
C LEU A 49 -3.30 14.05 5.07
N LEU A 50 -4.34 14.35 5.85
CA LEU A 50 -5.47 15.15 5.40
C LEU A 50 -5.01 16.56 4.96
N HIS A 51 -4.09 17.17 5.72
CA HIS A 51 -3.52 18.48 5.38
C HIS A 51 -2.72 18.43 4.07
N LEU A 52 -1.84 17.44 3.92
CA LEU A 52 -1.09 17.21 2.67
C LEU A 52 -2.01 16.95 1.47
N ALA A 53 -3.09 16.19 1.66
CA ALA A 53 -4.07 15.94 0.61
C ALA A 53 -4.82 17.22 0.19
N ARG A 54 -5.06 18.17 1.11
CA ARG A 54 -5.63 19.48 0.75
C ARG A 54 -4.69 20.26 -0.18
N HIS A 55 -3.39 20.26 0.10
CA HIS A 55 -2.40 20.87 -0.80
C HIS A 55 -2.38 20.21 -2.17
N ALA A 56 -2.30 18.88 -2.21
CA ALA A 56 -2.29 18.14 -3.48
C ALA A 56 -3.51 18.44 -4.36
N ARG A 57 -4.69 18.62 -3.75
CA ARG A 57 -5.94 18.97 -4.44
C ARG A 57 -6.05 20.43 -4.85
N ARG A 58 -5.46 21.36 -4.09
CA ARG A 58 -5.46 22.80 -4.44
C ARG A 58 -4.48 23.07 -5.57
N ASP A 59 -3.30 22.49 -5.47
CA ASP A 59 -2.21 22.75 -6.38
C ASP A 59 -2.18 21.70 -7.49
N THR A 60 -3.31 21.35 -8.11
CA THR A 60 -3.32 20.33 -9.19
C THR A 60 -2.49 20.77 -10.39
N LEU A 61 -1.71 19.86 -10.97
CA LEU A 61 -0.80 20.13 -12.08
C LEU A 61 -0.95 18.98 -13.09
N PRO A 62 -1.20 19.28 -14.37
CA PRO A 62 -1.21 18.29 -15.44
C PRO A 62 0.08 17.47 -15.48
N THR A 63 -0.01 16.17 -15.77
CA THR A 63 1.14 15.24 -15.74
C THR A 63 2.30 15.71 -16.61
N HIS A 64 2.02 16.33 -17.77
CA HIS A 64 3.05 16.83 -18.68
C HIS A 64 3.81 18.06 -18.14
N LEU A 65 3.30 18.72 -17.11
CA LEU A 65 3.98 19.84 -16.43
C LEU A 65 4.68 19.40 -15.13
N ARG A 66 4.55 18.12 -14.73
CA ARG A 66 5.19 17.62 -13.52
C ARG A 66 6.65 17.32 -13.76
N THR A 67 7.50 17.90 -12.94
CA THR A 67 8.93 17.62 -12.91
C THR A 67 9.30 16.91 -11.63
N CYS A 68 10.23 15.95 -11.70
CA CYS A 68 10.75 15.31 -10.50
C CYS A 68 11.40 16.35 -9.60
N GLN A 69 10.95 16.45 -8.34
CA GLN A 69 11.45 17.44 -7.39
C GLN A 69 12.76 16.99 -6.70
N CYS A 70 13.35 15.86 -7.13
CA CYS A 70 14.70 15.40 -6.74
C CYS A 70 15.79 16.47 -7.01
N ARG A 71 15.64 17.24 -8.11
CA ARG A 71 16.55 18.28 -8.65
C ARG A 71 18.05 17.92 -8.53
N GLU A 72 18.46 16.85 -9.19
CA GLU A 72 19.77 16.20 -9.00
C GLU A 72 21.03 17.06 -9.21
N ARG A 73 21.64 17.47 -8.10
CA ARG A 73 23.01 17.13 -7.61
C ARG A 73 22.98 17.30 -6.09
N GLY A 74 23.31 16.26 -5.32
CA GLY A 74 23.31 16.31 -3.85
C GLY A 74 21.92 16.23 -3.18
N CYS A 75 20.92 15.62 -3.83
CA CYS A 75 19.60 15.42 -3.23
C CYS A 75 19.71 14.54 -1.97
N CYS A 76 19.13 15.00 -0.86
CA CYS A 76 19.16 14.28 0.42
C CYS A 76 17.98 13.31 0.62
N TRP A 77 17.09 13.19 -0.37
CA TRP A 77 15.86 12.38 -0.22
C TRP A 77 16.13 10.89 -0.40
N HIS A 78 16.94 10.53 -1.40
CA HIS A 78 17.28 9.15 -1.72
C HIS A 78 18.78 8.91 -1.67
N ARG A 79 19.17 7.64 -1.58
CA ARG A 79 20.56 7.23 -1.82
C ARG A 79 20.95 7.52 -3.27
N ARG A 80 22.26 7.54 -3.57
CA ARG A 80 22.76 7.72 -4.95
C ARG A 80 22.21 6.62 -5.84
N HIS A 81 21.58 7.01 -6.95
CA HIS A 81 21.14 6.10 -8.01
C HIS A 81 21.50 6.69 -9.38
N ARG A 82 21.21 5.95 -10.46
CA ARG A 82 21.62 6.28 -11.85
C ARG A 82 20.92 7.50 -12.48
N GLY A 83 20.30 8.36 -11.68
CA GLY A 83 19.61 9.55 -12.16
C GLY A 83 18.09 9.46 -12.19
N CYS A 84 17.41 10.62 -12.21
CA CYS A 84 15.94 10.73 -12.23
C CYS A 84 15.36 10.22 -13.58
N HIS A 85 14.60 9.11 -13.56
CA HIS A 85 13.98 8.51 -14.74
C HIS A 85 12.58 7.90 -14.45
N GLY A 86 11.79 7.75 -15.52
CA GLY A 86 10.42 7.24 -15.48
C GLY A 86 9.37 8.31 -15.14
N PRO A 87 8.07 7.96 -15.14
CA PRO A 87 6.99 8.93 -15.00
C PRO A 87 7.01 9.61 -13.63
N VAL A 88 6.80 10.92 -13.61
CA VAL A 88 6.67 11.71 -12.39
C VAL A 88 5.26 11.56 -11.84
N ARG A 89 5.17 11.13 -10.58
CA ARG A 89 3.92 11.04 -9.85
C ARG A 89 4.05 11.66 -8.48
N LEU A 90 2.91 11.93 -7.88
CA LEU A 90 2.88 12.38 -6.50
C LEU A 90 3.33 11.23 -5.58
N ALA A 91 4.31 11.47 -4.73
CA ALA A 91 4.91 10.49 -3.82
C ALA A 91 4.84 11.01 -2.38
N LEU A 92 4.36 10.15 -1.48
CA LEU A 92 4.28 10.41 -0.05
C LEU A 92 5.43 9.68 0.65
N THR A 93 6.32 10.42 1.29
CA THR A 93 7.46 9.91 2.06
C THR A 93 7.22 10.14 3.54
N GLY A 94 7.27 9.07 4.34
CA GLY A 94 7.27 9.17 5.80
C GLY A 94 8.70 9.26 6.35
N GLU A 95 8.97 10.23 7.21
CA GLU A 95 10.29 10.44 7.81
C GLU A 95 10.21 10.46 9.35
N HIS A 96 11.38 10.31 10.00
CA HIS A 96 11.55 10.50 11.45
C HIS A 96 10.56 9.69 12.29
N GLY A 97 10.43 8.37 12.01
CA GLY A 97 9.54 7.48 12.77
C GLY A 97 8.04 7.80 12.62
N GLY A 98 7.65 8.50 11.54
CA GLY A 98 6.26 8.90 11.29
C GLY A 98 5.86 10.16 12.05
N ARG A 99 6.79 11.08 12.26
CA ARG A 99 6.51 12.44 12.79
C ARG A 99 6.57 13.51 11.71
N ARG A 100 7.14 13.19 10.55
CA ARG A 100 7.21 14.07 9.40
C ARG A 100 6.75 13.33 8.16
N TRP A 101 5.94 13.99 7.34
CA TRP A 101 5.49 13.48 6.05
C TRP A 101 5.81 14.50 4.98
N ARG A 102 6.36 14.04 3.86
CA ARG A 102 6.59 14.84 2.67
C ARG A 102 5.72 14.31 1.55
N LEU A 103 5.04 15.20 0.85
CA LEU A 103 4.35 14.90 -0.39
C LEU A 103 5.04 15.70 -1.50
N ALA A 104 5.53 15.02 -2.53
CA ALA A 104 6.26 15.66 -3.61
C ALA A 104 6.03 14.98 -4.96
N ASP A 105 6.17 15.70 -6.05
CA ASP A 105 6.27 15.08 -7.37
C ASP A 105 7.65 14.42 -7.52
N VAL A 106 7.67 13.11 -7.71
CA VAL A 106 8.90 12.30 -7.78
C VAL A 106 8.76 11.28 -8.90
N CYS A 107 9.83 11.08 -9.68
CA CYS A 107 9.86 10.03 -10.70
C CYS A 107 9.88 8.64 -10.07
N THR A 108 9.45 7.62 -10.81
CA THR A 108 9.41 6.24 -10.33
C THR A 108 10.76 5.74 -9.81
N ALA A 109 11.87 6.15 -10.44
CA ALA A 109 13.21 5.77 -9.99
C ALA A 109 13.56 6.36 -8.63
N CYS A 110 13.37 7.67 -8.46
CA CYS A 110 13.65 8.35 -7.21
C CYS A 110 12.71 7.87 -6.10
N ALA A 111 11.44 7.60 -6.42
CA ALA A 111 10.50 7.06 -5.45
C ALA A 111 10.93 5.65 -4.97
N ALA A 112 11.44 4.81 -5.87
CA ALA A 112 11.99 3.50 -5.51
C ALA A 112 13.28 3.62 -4.66
N ALA A 113 14.11 4.63 -4.93
CA ALA A 113 15.36 4.88 -4.21
C ALA A 113 15.18 5.62 -2.87
N THR A 114 13.98 6.10 -2.56
CA THR A 114 13.67 6.86 -1.34
C THR A 114 12.99 5.96 -0.33
N SER A 115 13.63 5.70 0.83
CA SER A 115 13.04 4.89 1.89
C SER A 115 11.67 5.43 2.34
N HIS A 116 10.77 4.53 2.74
CA HIS A 116 9.41 4.85 3.23
C HIS A 116 8.57 5.74 2.29
N THR A 117 8.81 5.65 0.99
CA THR A 117 8.08 6.41 -0.03
C THR A 117 7.04 5.54 -0.72
N ALA A 118 5.83 6.06 -0.83
CA ALA A 118 4.74 5.45 -1.56
C ALA A 118 4.27 6.39 -2.68
N LEU A 119 4.18 5.87 -3.90
CA LEU A 119 3.54 6.60 -5.01
C LEU A 119 2.03 6.67 -4.75
N VAL A 120 1.50 7.89 -4.69
CA VAL A 120 0.07 8.14 -4.62
C VAL A 120 -0.55 7.71 -5.96
N PRO A 121 -1.54 6.81 -5.96
CA PRO A 121 -2.16 6.37 -7.20
C PRO A 121 -2.87 7.55 -7.87
N GLU A 122 -2.48 7.87 -9.11
CA GLU A 122 -3.13 8.93 -9.89
C GLU A 122 -4.41 8.38 -10.53
N GLY A 123 -5.54 9.05 -10.28
CA GLY A 123 -6.74 8.84 -11.07
C GLY A 123 -6.58 9.52 -12.42
N THR A 124 -6.52 8.76 -13.51
CA THR A 124 -6.51 9.32 -14.86
C THR A 124 -7.90 9.84 -15.21
N PRO A 125 -8.09 11.13 -15.53
CA PRO A 125 -9.31 11.59 -16.20
C PRO A 125 -9.27 11.17 -17.67
N GLY A 126 -10.32 10.48 -18.10
CA GLY A 126 -10.80 10.25 -19.47
C GLY A 126 -9.83 10.33 -20.65
N SER A 127 -9.51 9.18 -21.24
CA SER A 127 -9.47 9.07 -22.69
C SER A 127 -10.76 8.38 -23.12
N LEU A 128 -11.72 9.18 -23.59
CA LEU A 128 -12.90 8.69 -24.29
C LEU A 128 -12.45 8.25 -25.68
N ALA A 129 -11.97 7.02 -25.82
CA ALA A 129 -11.91 6.38 -27.12
C ALA A 129 -13.33 5.95 -27.52
N PRO A 130 -13.80 6.27 -28.73
CA PRO A 130 -15.10 5.79 -29.21
C PRO A 130 -15.08 4.25 -29.29
N MET A 131 -16.08 3.62 -28.68
CA MET A 131 -16.31 2.18 -28.73
C MET A 131 -16.54 1.73 -30.18
N PRO A 132 -15.79 0.75 -30.71
CA PRO A 132 -16.34 -0.12 -31.73
C PRO A 132 -17.28 -1.15 -31.07
N ALA A 133 -18.41 -1.36 -31.72
CA ALA A 133 -19.46 -2.26 -31.29
C ALA A 133 -18.94 -3.69 -31.09
N ARG A 134 -19.51 -4.34 -30.08
CA ARG A 134 -19.26 -5.73 -29.69
C ARG A 134 -19.41 -6.69 -30.88
N ARG A 135 -18.38 -7.51 -31.10
CA ARG A 135 -18.58 -8.95 -31.33
C ARG A 135 -17.79 -9.71 -30.27
N ARG A 136 -18.53 -10.48 -29.47
CA ARG A 136 -17.99 -11.43 -28.51
C ARG A 136 -17.49 -12.63 -29.29
N ASP A 137 -16.20 -12.91 -29.18
CA ASP A 137 -15.68 -14.27 -29.19
C ASP A 137 -14.82 -14.45 -27.94
N PRO A 138 -15.12 -15.42 -27.06
CA PRO A 138 -14.29 -15.72 -25.91
C PRO A 138 -13.09 -16.56 -26.38
N ARG A 139 -11.90 -15.95 -26.43
CA ARG A 139 -10.64 -16.70 -26.46
C ARG A 139 -10.17 -16.94 -25.02
N PRO A 140 -10.17 -18.18 -24.50
CA PRO A 140 -9.69 -18.46 -23.15
C PRO A 140 -8.16 -18.60 -23.17
N GLY A 141 -7.44 -17.72 -22.47
CA GLY A 141 -6.04 -18.02 -22.11
C GLY A 141 -5.10 -16.84 -21.89
N ARG A 142 -5.32 -15.69 -22.53
CA ARG A 142 -4.35 -14.57 -22.47
C ARG A 142 -4.69 -13.50 -21.43
N ASP A 143 -5.97 -13.31 -21.15
CA ASP A 143 -6.43 -12.24 -20.26
C ASP A 143 -6.19 -12.56 -18.77
N THR A 144 -6.20 -13.84 -18.38
CA THR A 144 -6.15 -14.24 -16.96
C THR A 144 -4.78 -14.01 -16.31
N ALA A 145 -3.68 -14.17 -17.05
CA ALA A 145 -2.33 -13.97 -16.51
C ALA A 145 -2.02 -12.48 -16.30
N ALA A 146 -2.38 -11.62 -17.27
CA ALA A 146 -2.24 -10.18 -17.14
C ALA A 146 -3.15 -9.64 -16.02
N GLU A 147 -4.39 -10.12 -15.93
CA GLU A 147 -5.29 -9.76 -14.84
C GLU A 147 -4.79 -10.18 -13.45
N HIS A 148 -4.12 -11.34 -13.36
CA HIS A 148 -3.52 -11.82 -12.12
C HIS A 148 -2.32 -10.97 -11.71
N ALA A 149 -1.45 -10.62 -12.66
CA ALA A 149 -0.30 -9.72 -12.42
C ALA A 149 -0.76 -8.32 -11.97
N ASP A 150 -1.82 -7.79 -12.59
CA ASP A 150 -2.42 -6.51 -12.19
C ASP A 150 -3.00 -6.56 -10.77
N ALA A 151 -3.68 -7.65 -10.42
CA ALA A 151 -4.23 -7.86 -9.08
C ALA A 151 -3.11 -7.97 -8.03
N GLN A 152 -2.06 -8.74 -8.33
CA GLN A 152 -0.88 -8.88 -7.50
C GLN A 152 -0.17 -7.53 -7.29
N ALA A 153 0.09 -6.79 -8.37
CA ALA A 153 0.72 -5.46 -8.31
C ALA A 153 -0.10 -4.47 -7.48
N ARG A 154 -1.43 -4.53 -7.56
CA ARG A 154 -2.32 -3.69 -6.73
C ARG A 154 -2.27 -4.07 -5.26
N VAL A 155 -2.21 -5.36 -4.94
CA VAL A 155 -2.06 -5.81 -3.55
C VAL A 155 -0.71 -5.39 -3.00
N ARG A 156 0.37 -5.55 -3.77
CA ARG A 156 1.70 -5.02 -3.43
C ARG A 156 1.64 -3.52 -3.13
N GLN A 157 1.09 -2.72 -4.05
CA GLN A 157 0.96 -1.27 -3.86
C GLN A 157 0.15 -0.91 -2.62
N THR A 158 -0.93 -1.63 -2.36
CA THR A 158 -1.79 -1.40 -1.19
C THR A 158 -1.07 -1.76 0.11
N LEU A 159 -0.32 -2.86 0.13
CA LEU A 159 0.52 -3.26 1.27
C LEU A 159 1.60 -2.22 1.56
N THR A 160 2.31 -1.75 0.53
CA THR A 160 3.31 -0.68 0.66
C THR A 160 2.69 0.59 1.22
N TYR A 161 1.53 1.00 0.69
CA TYR A 161 0.78 2.13 1.23
C TYR A 161 0.40 1.91 2.69
N LEU A 162 -0.13 0.74 3.07
CA LEU A 162 -0.52 0.44 4.44
C LEU A 162 0.67 0.44 5.40
N ALA A 163 1.84 -0.02 4.96
CA ALA A 163 3.06 0.10 5.75
C ALA A 163 3.37 1.58 6.03
N SER A 164 3.30 2.42 4.99
CA SER A 164 3.46 3.87 5.08
C SER A 164 2.27 4.64 5.68
N ALA A 165 1.13 4.01 5.95
CA ALA A 165 -0.08 4.65 6.50
C ALA A 165 -0.44 4.19 7.92
N LEU A 166 -0.08 2.97 8.30
CA LEU A 166 -0.34 2.41 9.63
C LEU A 166 0.88 2.54 10.55
N PRO A 167 0.67 2.73 11.87
CA PRO A 167 1.72 2.55 12.87
C PRO A 167 2.38 1.17 12.81
N ARG A 168 3.66 1.07 13.16
CA ARG A 168 4.35 -0.23 13.29
C ARG A 168 3.74 -1.09 14.41
N SER A 169 3.10 -0.47 15.41
CA SER A 169 2.38 -1.14 16.49
C SER A 169 1.08 -1.82 16.07
N CYS A 170 0.51 -1.49 14.90
CA CYS A 170 -0.68 -2.17 14.42
C CYS A 170 -0.38 -3.63 14.15
N SER A 171 -1.16 -4.50 14.78
CA SER A 171 -1.01 -5.95 14.71
C SER A 171 -1.15 -6.46 13.28
N PRO A 172 -0.55 -7.62 12.96
CA PRO A 172 -0.72 -8.24 11.64
C PRO A 172 -2.19 -8.52 11.30
N GLY A 173 -3.02 -8.82 12.31
CA GLY A 173 -4.46 -8.99 12.14
C GLY A 173 -5.14 -7.70 11.69
N ALA A 174 -4.82 -6.58 12.34
CA ALA A 174 -5.33 -5.26 11.97
C ALA A 174 -4.90 -4.87 10.56
N ARG A 175 -3.65 -5.15 10.18
CA ARG A 175 -3.12 -4.92 8.83
C ARG A 175 -3.85 -5.75 7.76
N LEU A 176 -4.20 -7.01 8.05
CA LEU A 176 -5.02 -7.83 7.15
C LEU A 176 -6.45 -7.30 6.98
N VAL A 177 -7.07 -6.81 8.06
CA VAL A 177 -8.37 -6.12 7.98
C VAL A 177 -8.24 -4.85 7.14
N ALA A 178 -7.22 -4.03 7.41
CA ALA A 178 -6.95 -2.80 6.68
C ALA A 178 -6.76 -3.06 5.18
N LEU A 179 -6.03 -4.11 4.81
CA LEU A 179 -5.89 -4.50 3.41
C LEU A 179 -7.23 -4.83 2.76
N GLN A 180 -8.09 -5.59 3.43
CA GLN A 180 -9.41 -5.90 2.88
C GLN A 180 -10.29 -4.66 2.80
N CYS A 181 -10.23 -3.77 3.78
CA CYS A 181 -10.93 -2.49 3.75
C CYS A 181 -10.44 -1.62 2.57
N ALA A 182 -9.14 -1.44 2.41
CA ALA A 182 -8.53 -0.67 1.34
C ALA A 182 -8.84 -1.24 -0.04
N LEU A 183 -8.88 -2.57 -0.19
CA LEU A 183 -9.22 -3.17 -1.48
C LEU A 183 -10.72 -3.16 -1.77
N ARG A 184 -11.60 -3.04 -0.76
CA ARG A 184 -13.07 -3.17 -0.90
C ARG A 184 -13.87 -1.90 -0.61
N ALA A 185 -13.23 -0.78 -0.28
CA ALA A 185 -13.93 0.49 -0.16
C ALA A 185 -14.59 0.87 -1.49
N ASP A 186 -15.51 1.81 -1.47
CA ASP A 186 -16.00 2.47 -2.68
C ASP A 186 -15.17 3.74 -2.98
N LEU A 187 -15.71 4.61 -3.85
CA LEU A 187 -15.05 5.87 -4.23
C LEU A 187 -15.05 6.89 -3.09
N ASN A 188 -16.03 6.79 -2.18
CA ASN A 188 -16.20 7.66 -1.02
C ASN A 188 -15.42 7.15 0.20
N GLY A 189 -14.72 6.02 0.08
CA GLY A 189 -14.03 5.39 1.20
C GLY A 189 -14.94 4.54 2.09
N GLU A 190 -16.20 4.31 1.71
CA GLU A 190 -17.10 3.43 2.47
C GLU A 190 -16.76 1.96 2.21
N VAL A 191 -16.62 1.20 3.29
CA VAL A 191 -16.28 -0.21 3.28
C VAL A 191 -17.46 -1.03 3.79
N ARG A 192 -17.80 -2.08 3.05
CA ARG A 192 -18.76 -3.11 3.47
C ARG A 192 -18.07 -4.47 3.46
N LEU A 193 -17.64 -4.95 4.63
CA LEU A 193 -17.03 -6.27 4.77
C LEU A 193 -18.07 -7.30 5.21
N PRO A 194 -18.35 -8.33 4.40
CA PRO A 194 -19.21 -9.43 4.81
C PRO A 194 -18.62 -10.17 6.02
N LEU A 195 -19.46 -10.52 7.00
CA LEU A 195 -19.02 -11.29 8.16
C LEU A 195 -18.52 -12.69 7.76
N GLY A 196 -19.08 -13.28 6.70
CA GLY A 196 -18.58 -14.53 6.13
C GLY A 196 -17.13 -14.44 5.65
N LEU A 197 -16.71 -13.29 5.12
CA LEU A 197 -15.32 -13.04 4.75
C LEU A 197 -14.43 -13.01 6.00
N LEU A 198 -14.83 -12.26 7.02
CA LEU A 198 -14.08 -12.16 8.28
C LEU A 198 -14.00 -13.52 8.99
N ARG A 199 -15.05 -14.35 8.90
CA ARG A 199 -15.05 -15.74 9.40
C ARG A 199 -14.07 -16.60 8.62
N GLY A 200 -14.09 -16.54 7.29
CA GLY A 200 -13.14 -17.25 6.44
C GLY A 200 -11.69 -16.83 6.65
N MET A 201 -11.46 -15.60 7.12
CA MET A 201 -10.16 -15.10 7.55
C MET A 201 -9.86 -15.37 9.03
N ARG A 202 -10.76 -15.97 9.81
CA ARG A 202 -10.64 -16.15 11.28
C ARG A 202 -10.43 -14.83 12.07
N LEU A 203 -10.96 -13.71 11.57
CA LEU A 203 -10.85 -12.37 12.19
C LEU A 203 -12.19 -11.86 12.76
N HIS A 204 -13.30 -12.59 12.58
CA HIS A 204 -14.65 -12.09 12.88
C HIS A 204 -14.98 -11.80 14.35
N GLN A 205 -14.31 -12.48 15.29
CA GLN A 205 -14.48 -12.31 16.74
C GLN A 205 -13.51 -11.27 17.33
N ARG A 206 -12.59 -10.76 16.52
CA ARG A 206 -11.49 -9.90 16.97
C ARG A 206 -11.86 -8.43 16.79
N ALA A 207 -12.68 -7.92 17.73
CA ALA A 207 -13.10 -6.52 17.75
C ALA A 207 -11.91 -5.56 17.96
N ASP A 208 -10.92 -6.01 18.74
CA ASP A 208 -9.66 -5.33 19.02
C ASP A 208 -8.93 -4.87 17.76
N LEU A 209 -8.95 -5.66 16.68
CA LEU A 209 -8.29 -5.29 15.42
C LEU A 209 -8.89 -4.04 14.79
N TRP A 210 -10.18 -3.83 14.99
CA TRP A 210 -10.86 -2.64 14.49
C TRP A 210 -10.59 -1.44 15.40
N ASP A 211 -10.50 -1.67 16.71
CA ASP A 211 -10.18 -0.63 17.69
C ASP A 211 -8.75 -0.11 17.44
N GLU A 212 -7.80 -1.00 17.12
CA GLU A 212 -6.44 -0.62 16.70
C GLU A 212 -6.43 0.31 15.48
N LEU A 213 -7.23 0.00 14.45
CA LEU A 213 -7.28 0.79 13.21
C LEU A 213 -7.99 2.13 13.39
N GLU A 214 -8.98 2.17 14.27
CA GLU A 214 -9.70 3.37 14.65
C GLU A 214 -8.85 4.28 15.54
N TYR A 215 -8.13 3.70 16.51
CA TYR A 215 -7.14 4.40 17.32
C TYR A 215 -5.98 4.95 16.47
N ALA A 216 -5.54 4.21 15.46
CA ALA A 216 -4.57 4.68 14.48
C ALA A 216 -5.13 5.80 13.56
N GLY A 217 -6.42 6.12 13.67
CA GLY A 217 -7.11 7.13 12.86
C GLY A 217 -7.17 6.78 11.38
N TRP A 218 -7.03 5.50 11.03
CA TRP A 218 -7.00 5.06 9.63
C TRP A 218 -8.40 4.81 9.08
N LEU A 219 -9.31 4.33 9.93
CA LEU A 219 -10.73 4.18 9.62
C LEU A 219 -11.60 4.66 10.78
N ARG A 220 -12.88 4.90 10.49
CA ARG A 220 -13.94 5.04 11.50
C ARG A 220 -14.90 3.87 11.38
N ARG A 221 -15.27 3.23 12.49
CA ARG A 221 -16.23 2.12 12.44
C ARG A 221 -17.65 2.66 12.27
N GLY A 222 -18.40 2.03 11.37
CA GLY A 222 -19.82 2.27 11.20
C GLY A 222 -20.66 1.20 11.92
N ALA A 223 -21.97 1.21 11.69
CA ALA A 223 -22.87 0.22 12.25
C ALA A 223 -22.48 -1.21 11.84
N ARG A 224 -22.39 -2.11 12.83
CA ARG A 224 -22.25 -3.56 12.60
C ARG A 224 -23.63 -4.19 12.50
N SER A 225 -23.82 -5.03 11.49
CA SER A 225 -25.02 -5.85 11.32
C SER A 225 -24.69 -7.34 11.44
N ARG A 226 -25.70 -8.20 11.49
CA ARG A 226 -25.52 -9.67 11.49
C ARG A 226 -24.86 -10.22 10.22
N VAL A 227 -24.82 -9.43 9.14
CA VAL A 227 -24.32 -9.88 7.82
C VAL A 227 -23.00 -9.21 7.43
N GLN A 228 -22.77 -7.97 7.86
CA GLN A 228 -21.62 -7.16 7.45
C GLN A 228 -21.18 -6.16 8.52
N VAL A 229 -19.90 -5.80 8.47
CA VAL A 229 -19.30 -4.68 9.19
C VAL A 229 -19.13 -3.52 8.23
N ARG A 230 -19.56 -2.32 8.63
CA ARG A 230 -19.32 -1.08 7.90
C ARG A 230 -18.19 -0.28 8.52
N ALA A 231 -17.39 0.38 7.69
CA ALA A 231 -16.35 1.30 8.12
C ALA A 231 -16.11 2.36 7.05
N HIS A 232 -15.56 3.50 7.44
CA HIS A 232 -15.21 4.59 6.54
C HIS A 232 -13.71 4.82 6.59
N LEU A 233 -13.03 4.81 5.44
CA LEU A 233 -11.60 5.10 5.34
C LEU A 233 -11.37 6.61 5.48
N LEU A 234 -10.55 6.99 6.45
CA LEU A 234 -10.27 8.40 6.75
C LEU A 234 -9.12 8.96 5.89
N ASP A 235 -8.34 8.09 5.25
CA ASP A 235 -7.24 8.51 4.39
C ASP A 235 -7.73 8.86 2.97
N ALA A 236 -7.53 10.12 2.60
CA ALA A 236 -7.87 10.66 1.28
C ALA A 236 -7.12 9.99 0.13
N ALA A 237 -5.95 9.37 0.36
CA ALA A 237 -5.24 8.62 -0.68
C ALA A 237 -6.04 7.40 -1.16
N MET A 238 -6.92 6.86 -0.31
CA MET A 238 -7.82 5.75 -0.65
C MET A 238 -9.17 6.22 -1.22
N GLN A 239 -9.47 7.51 -1.14
CA GLN A 239 -10.65 8.15 -1.74
C GLN A 239 -10.33 8.47 -3.21
N GLY A 240 -11.21 8.11 -4.14
CA GLY A 240 -10.98 8.33 -5.59
C GLY A 240 -10.21 7.22 -6.35
N GLN A 241 -10.03 6.03 -5.76
CA GLN A 241 -9.38 4.88 -6.41
C GLN A 241 -10.25 4.28 -7.55
N PRO A 242 -9.65 3.73 -8.63
CA PRO A 242 -10.37 3.26 -9.83
C PRO A 242 -11.33 2.07 -9.63
N ARG A 243 -12.11 1.79 -10.69
CA ARG A 243 -13.39 1.04 -10.78
C ARG A 243 -13.50 -0.26 -9.93
N ARG A 244 -14.70 -0.47 -9.38
CA ARG A 244 -15.17 -1.62 -8.56
C ARG A 244 -14.71 -3.03 -9.01
N PRO A 245 -14.68 -3.43 -10.30
CA PRO A 245 -14.29 -4.80 -10.69
C PRO A 245 -12.81 -5.12 -10.43
N GLN A 246 -11.89 -4.18 -10.69
CA GLN A 246 -10.46 -4.41 -10.48
C GLN A 246 -10.12 -4.58 -8.99
N ARG A 247 -10.83 -3.83 -8.15
CA ARG A 247 -10.77 -3.89 -6.68
C ARG A 247 -11.29 -5.22 -6.14
N ALA A 248 -12.42 -5.70 -6.65
CA ALA A 248 -12.96 -7.00 -6.26
C ALA A 248 -12.00 -8.15 -6.59
N ARG A 249 -11.35 -8.12 -7.78
CA ARG A 249 -10.33 -9.09 -8.17
C ARG A 249 -9.10 -9.05 -7.26
N SER A 250 -8.57 -7.86 -6.99
CA SER A 250 -7.41 -7.69 -6.10
C SER A 250 -7.73 -8.12 -4.66
N ALA A 251 -8.92 -7.79 -4.17
CA ALA A 251 -9.40 -8.25 -2.86
C ALA A 251 -9.56 -9.78 -2.80
N HIS A 252 -9.96 -10.40 -3.91
CA HIS A 252 -10.05 -11.86 -4.02
C HIS A 252 -8.66 -12.51 -4.08
N TRP A 253 -7.75 -11.95 -4.88
CA TRP A 253 -6.35 -12.37 -4.98
C TRP A 253 -5.66 -12.34 -3.62
N ALA A 254 -5.88 -11.29 -2.82
CA ALA A 254 -5.33 -11.17 -1.46
C ALA A 254 -5.79 -12.28 -0.50
N LEU A 255 -6.84 -13.03 -0.84
CA LEU A 255 -7.32 -14.20 -0.08
C LEU A 255 -6.78 -15.53 -0.62
N GLN A 256 -6.05 -15.51 -1.74
CA GLN A 256 -5.54 -16.68 -2.48
C GLN A 256 -4.15 -16.50 -3.12
N PRO A 257 -3.18 -15.85 -2.46
CA PRO A 257 -1.84 -15.78 -3.05
C PRO A 257 -1.15 -17.16 -3.11
N LEU A 258 -1.50 -18.06 -2.18
CA LEU A 258 -0.89 -19.38 -1.97
C LEU A 258 -2.00 -20.39 -1.58
N PRO A 259 -1.71 -21.71 -1.49
CA PRO A 259 -2.71 -22.71 -1.14
C PRO A 259 -3.53 -22.36 0.12
N ARG A 260 -4.84 -22.19 -0.07
CA ARG A 260 -5.76 -21.62 0.93
C ARG A 260 -5.84 -22.42 2.23
N ALA A 261 -5.71 -23.74 2.17
CA ALA A 261 -5.90 -24.61 3.34
C ALA A 261 -4.80 -24.37 4.37
N THR A 262 -3.53 -24.43 3.95
CA THR A 262 -2.35 -24.21 4.79
C THR A 262 -2.29 -22.77 5.31
N LEU A 263 -2.63 -21.78 4.47
CA LEU A 263 -2.60 -20.39 4.91
C LEU A 263 -3.59 -20.07 6.04
N ARG A 264 -4.76 -20.73 6.10
CA ARG A 264 -5.81 -20.37 7.06
C ARG A 264 -5.54 -20.87 8.48
N SER A 265 -4.72 -21.90 8.65
CA SER A 265 -4.31 -22.41 9.96
C SER A 265 -3.20 -21.56 10.59
N LEU A 266 -2.49 -20.77 9.78
CA LEU A 266 -1.37 -19.97 10.25
C LEU A 266 -1.78 -18.73 11.06
N PRO A 267 -0.93 -18.28 12.00
CA PRO A 267 -1.10 -17.00 12.69
C PRO A 267 -1.19 -15.82 11.71
N CYS A 268 -1.83 -14.72 12.12
CA CYS A 268 -2.00 -13.53 11.28
C CYS A 268 -0.67 -12.97 10.77
N ALA A 269 0.39 -13.04 11.59
CA ALA A 269 1.74 -12.61 11.22
C ALA A 269 2.28 -13.40 10.01
N SER A 270 2.22 -14.74 10.07
CA SER A 270 2.67 -15.62 8.99
C SER A 270 1.83 -15.45 7.73
N ARG A 271 0.51 -15.25 7.88
CA ARG A 271 -0.38 -14.98 6.75
C ARG A 271 -0.08 -13.66 6.05
N LEU A 272 0.21 -12.62 6.82
CA LEU A 272 0.58 -11.32 6.27
C LEU A 272 1.96 -11.39 5.59
N ALA A 273 2.93 -12.06 6.20
CA ALA A 273 4.25 -12.30 5.60
C ALA A 273 4.14 -13.08 4.29
N ALA A 274 3.41 -14.20 4.29
CA ALA A 274 3.19 -15.00 3.08
C ALA A 274 2.51 -14.19 1.95
N LEU A 275 1.53 -13.35 2.30
CA LEU A 275 0.88 -12.45 1.35
C LEU A 275 1.85 -11.36 0.83
N ALA A 276 2.70 -10.80 1.70
CA ALA A 276 3.71 -9.84 1.31
C ALA A 276 4.71 -10.46 0.32
N LEU A 277 5.26 -11.64 0.63
CA LEU A 277 6.18 -12.37 -0.26
C LEU A 277 5.52 -12.69 -1.60
N ALA A 278 4.31 -13.27 -1.59
CA ALA A 278 3.60 -13.60 -2.80
C ALA A 278 3.30 -12.36 -3.67
N SER A 279 3.06 -11.18 -3.07
CA SER A 279 2.85 -9.95 -3.83
C SER A 279 4.13 -9.37 -4.46
N HIS A 280 5.29 -9.78 -3.96
CA HIS A 280 6.63 -9.40 -4.45
C HIS A 280 7.30 -10.53 -5.26
N THR A 281 6.63 -11.67 -5.43
CA THR A 281 7.14 -12.80 -6.20
C THR A 281 6.95 -12.56 -7.69
N ARG A 282 7.97 -12.84 -8.50
CA ARG A 282 7.93 -12.74 -9.96
C ARG A 282 7.25 -13.98 -10.56
N SER A 283 7.01 -13.96 -11.86
CA SER A 283 6.37 -15.06 -12.58
C SER A 283 7.16 -16.37 -12.55
N ASP A 284 8.47 -16.30 -12.28
CA ASP A 284 9.37 -17.46 -12.14
C ASP A 284 9.26 -18.14 -10.75
N GLY A 285 8.45 -17.60 -9.83
CA GLY A 285 8.30 -18.12 -8.47
C GLY A 285 9.33 -17.61 -7.47
N THR A 286 10.28 -16.77 -7.91
CA THR A 286 11.30 -16.17 -7.06
C THR A 286 10.95 -14.73 -6.70
N GLY A 287 11.42 -14.25 -5.54
CA GLY A 287 11.25 -12.87 -5.13
C GLY A 287 12.45 -12.35 -4.35
N ALA A 288 12.59 -11.03 -4.37
CA ALA A 288 13.62 -10.28 -3.69
C ALA A 288 13.01 -9.02 -3.10
N ALA A 289 13.36 -8.69 -1.86
CA ALA A 289 13.00 -7.42 -1.24
C ALA A 289 13.92 -7.12 -0.06
N ASP A 290 14.17 -5.84 0.15
CA ASP A 290 14.85 -5.30 1.32
C ASP A 290 14.17 -5.73 2.65
N VAL A 291 14.98 -6.08 3.65
CA VAL A 291 14.52 -6.52 4.98
C VAL A 291 13.68 -5.42 5.67
N GLU A 292 14.07 -4.17 5.56
CA GLU A 292 13.33 -3.03 6.12
C GLU A 292 11.95 -2.88 5.47
N LEU A 293 11.85 -3.09 4.16
CA LEU A 293 10.55 -3.11 3.47
C LEU A 293 9.66 -4.23 4.04
N LEU A 294 10.14 -5.48 4.07
CA LEU A 294 9.34 -6.62 4.52
C LEU A 294 8.92 -6.51 5.99
N THR A 295 9.82 -6.07 6.86
CA THR A 295 9.51 -5.81 8.28
C THR A 295 8.44 -4.73 8.42
N HIS A 296 8.50 -3.68 7.60
CA HIS A 296 7.53 -2.61 7.61
C HIS A 296 6.14 -3.02 7.09
N LEU A 297 6.10 -3.82 6.00
CA LEU A 297 4.86 -4.41 5.47
C LEU A 297 4.16 -5.27 6.53
N CYS A 298 4.93 -6.12 7.22
CA CYS A 298 4.41 -7.08 8.17
C CYS A 298 4.17 -6.51 9.57
N GLY A 299 4.71 -5.33 9.88
CA GLY A 299 4.71 -4.76 11.23
C GLY A 299 5.49 -5.64 12.20
N GLN A 300 6.66 -6.13 11.77
CA GLN A 300 7.52 -7.06 12.53
C GLN A 300 8.91 -6.45 12.72
N THR A 301 9.68 -6.98 13.67
CA THR A 301 11.13 -6.74 13.75
C THR A 301 11.88 -7.63 12.76
N PRO A 302 13.16 -7.33 12.42
CA PRO A 302 13.96 -8.20 11.57
C PRO A 302 14.07 -9.63 12.08
N LEU A 303 14.24 -9.82 13.40
CA LEU A 303 14.31 -11.15 14.02
C LEU A 303 12.98 -11.91 13.87
N GLN A 304 11.86 -11.24 14.17
CA GLN A 304 10.53 -11.83 14.00
C GLN A 304 10.23 -12.17 12.54
N LEU A 305 10.73 -11.37 11.59
CA LEU A 305 10.60 -11.67 10.17
C LEU A 305 11.35 -12.97 9.82
N SER A 306 12.59 -13.16 10.27
CA SER A 306 13.32 -14.42 10.07
C SER A 306 12.55 -15.62 10.62
N ASP A 307 12.05 -15.54 11.87
CA ASP A 307 11.25 -16.62 12.48
C ASP A 307 9.96 -16.91 11.69
N LEU A 308 9.38 -15.90 11.03
CA LEU A 308 8.22 -16.08 10.18
C LEU A 308 8.60 -16.78 8.87
N LEU A 309 9.72 -16.41 8.25
CA LEU A 309 10.22 -17.05 7.02
C LEU A 309 10.58 -18.51 7.27
N ASP A 310 11.20 -18.83 8.41
CA ASP A 310 11.47 -20.21 8.82
C ASP A 310 10.17 -21.01 8.99
N ARG A 311 9.16 -20.46 9.67
CA ARG A 311 7.85 -21.11 9.79
C ARG A 311 7.15 -21.30 8.45
N LEU A 312 7.29 -20.36 7.52
CA LEU A 312 6.73 -20.49 6.17
C LEU A 312 7.44 -21.57 5.35
N THR A 313 8.74 -21.75 5.56
CA THR A 313 9.53 -22.83 4.95
C THR A 313 9.13 -24.19 5.54
N SER A 314 9.05 -24.29 6.87
CA SER A 314 8.60 -25.52 7.56
C SER A 314 7.16 -25.92 7.21
N SER A 315 6.31 -24.95 6.85
CA SER A 315 4.93 -25.20 6.38
C SER A 315 4.83 -25.42 4.85
N ARG A 316 5.96 -25.50 4.15
CA ARG A 316 6.05 -25.69 2.68
C ARG A 316 5.30 -24.62 1.88
N LEU A 317 5.20 -23.40 2.42
CA LEU A 317 4.71 -22.22 1.71
C LEU A 317 5.84 -21.45 1.03
N LEU A 318 7.08 -21.69 1.46
CA LEU A 318 8.32 -21.31 0.78
C LEU A 318 9.15 -22.57 0.54
N SER A 319 9.83 -22.64 -0.60
CA SER A 319 10.85 -23.66 -0.86
C SER A 319 12.11 -23.36 -0.06
N SER A 320 12.55 -22.11 -0.12
CA SER A 320 13.74 -21.62 0.56
C SER A 320 13.71 -20.11 0.70
N TRP A 321 14.47 -19.60 1.67
CA TRP A 321 14.79 -18.18 1.79
C TRP A 321 16.22 -18.00 2.27
N HIS A 322 16.85 -16.88 1.92
CA HIS A 322 18.16 -16.51 2.43
C HIS A 322 18.30 -14.98 2.47
N ARG A 323 19.18 -14.49 3.36
CA ARG A 323 19.50 -13.07 3.48
C ARG A 323 20.88 -12.82 2.88
N THR A 324 20.98 -11.89 1.94
CA THR A 324 22.27 -11.51 1.35
C THR A 324 22.91 -10.38 2.13
N GLY A 325 24.13 -10.60 2.64
CA GLY A 325 24.81 -9.65 3.52
C GLY A 325 25.26 -8.33 2.88
N LEU A 326 25.33 -8.25 1.54
CA LEU A 326 25.81 -7.05 0.84
C LEU A 326 24.75 -5.95 0.70
N GLU A 327 23.47 -6.32 0.55
CA GLU A 327 22.38 -5.39 0.24
C GLU A 327 21.25 -5.39 1.28
N ASP A 328 21.39 -6.20 2.33
CA ASP A 328 20.34 -6.45 3.33
C ASP A 328 19.00 -6.88 2.72
N GLU A 329 19.08 -7.63 1.62
CA GLU A 329 17.91 -8.18 0.92
C GLU A 329 17.58 -9.60 1.40
N VAL A 330 16.29 -9.90 1.40
CA VAL A 330 15.76 -11.26 1.52
C VAL A 330 15.42 -11.77 0.14
N LEU A 331 16.00 -12.91 -0.21
CA LEU A 331 15.67 -13.68 -1.40
C LEU A 331 14.85 -14.90 -0.99
N TRP A 332 13.80 -15.21 -1.76
CA TRP A 332 12.95 -16.37 -1.50
C TRP A 332 12.44 -17.01 -2.78
N GLU A 333 12.01 -18.25 -2.63
CA GLU A 333 11.42 -19.05 -3.69
C GLU A 333 10.12 -19.70 -3.20
N LEU A 334 9.06 -19.60 -4.01
CA LEU A 334 7.81 -20.30 -3.77
C LEU A 334 7.91 -21.75 -4.29
N PRO A 335 7.18 -22.70 -3.68
CA PRO A 335 7.07 -24.05 -4.21
C PRO A 335 6.60 -24.00 -5.66
N HIS A 336 7.28 -24.71 -6.56
CA HIS A 336 6.77 -24.94 -7.91
C HIS A 336 5.43 -25.64 -7.78
N LEU A 337 4.34 -24.91 -8.02
CA LEU A 337 3.04 -25.51 -8.17
C LEU A 337 3.04 -26.22 -9.52
N SER A 338 3.46 -27.48 -9.52
CA SER A 338 3.21 -28.39 -10.63
C SER A 338 1.74 -28.28 -10.95
N ARG A 339 1.40 -27.67 -12.09
CA ARG A 339 0.05 -27.70 -12.63
C ARG A 339 -0.31 -29.17 -12.73
N ILE A 340 -1.21 -29.64 -11.86
CA ILE A 340 -1.84 -30.95 -11.99
C ILE A 340 -2.71 -30.85 -13.24
N SER A 341 -2.10 -31.02 -14.42
CA SER A 341 -2.80 -31.44 -15.61
C SER A 341 -3.24 -32.87 -15.35
N GLY A 342 -4.44 -33.01 -14.78
CA GLY A 342 -5.14 -34.28 -14.74
C GLY A 342 -5.47 -34.69 -16.17
N HIS A 343 -4.61 -35.51 -16.76
CA HIS A 343 -5.01 -36.42 -17.81
C HIS A 343 -5.16 -37.79 -17.16
N PRO A 344 -6.37 -38.37 -17.07
CA PRO A 344 -6.49 -39.79 -16.83
C PRO A 344 -6.04 -40.48 -18.12
N THR A 345 -4.88 -41.12 -18.10
CA THR A 345 -4.57 -42.18 -19.06
C THR A 345 -5.33 -43.42 -18.62
N THR A 346 -6.49 -43.64 -19.22
CA THR A 346 -7.01 -44.98 -19.45
C THR A 346 -6.10 -45.68 -20.46
N GLY A 347 -5.64 -46.87 -20.09
CA GLY A 347 -4.79 -47.75 -20.88
C GLY A 347 -4.37 -48.92 -20.02
#